data_AF-A0AAN9H944-F1
#
_entry.id   AF-A0AAN9H944-F1
#
_cell.length_a   1.000
_cell.length_b   1.000
_cell.length_c   1.000
_cell.angle_alpha   90.00
_cell.angle_beta   90.00
_cell.angle_gamma   90.00
#
_symmetry.space_group_name_H-M   'P 1'
#
loop_
_entity.id
_entity.type
_entity.pdbx_description
1 polymer ?
#
loop_
_entity_poly.entity_id
_entity_poly.type
_entity_poly.pdbx_seq_one_letter_code
_entity_poly.pdbx_strand_id
1 'polypeptide(L)'
;MLNAGVLETFFYVPKINWKKRTKPAGLDGQMSAEPYRLVAYCMVTEWALKGEKLGKGHRRVLPSCVVDLIRTKYPSPNGQYQWFKESEEAELLF
;
A
#
# COMPACT_ATOMS: atom_id res chain seq x y z
N MET A 1 3.93 -10.73 -11.87
CA MET A 1 2.68 -10.40 -11.14
C MET A 1 2.93 -10.51 -9.64
N LEU A 2 2.43 -9.56 -8.82
CA LEU A 2 2.58 -9.62 -7.35
C LEU A 2 1.87 -10.85 -6.80
N ASN A 3 2.58 -11.75 -6.11
CA ASN A 3 2.03 -13.01 -5.58
C ASN A 3 1.45 -12.76 -4.18
N ALA A 4 0.27 -13.32 -3.87
CA ALA A 4 -0.37 -13.15 -2.57
C ALA A 4 0.52 -13.63 -1.41
N GLY A 5 1.16 -14.79 -1.54
CA GLY A 5 2.09 -15.31 -0.53
C GLY A 5 3.31 -14.42 -0.32
N VAL A 6 3.76 -13.71 -1.36
CA VAL A 6 4.83 -12.69 -1.19
C VAL A 6 4.31 -11.50 -0.40
N LEU A 7 3.11 -11.00 -0.70
CA LEU A 7 2.51 -9.90 0.07
C LEU A 7 2.22 -10.30 1.52
N GLU A 8 1.88 -11.57 1.79
CA GLU A 8 1.69 -12.06 3.15
C GLU A 8 2.94 -11.85 4.00
N THR A 9 4.13 -12.12 3.44
CA THR A 9 5.39 -11.88 4.15
C THR A 9 5.55 -10.42 4.61
N PHE A 10 4.98 -9.45 3.90
CA PHE A 10 5.05 -8.04 4.29
C PHE A 10 4.25 -7.71 5.55
N PHE A 11 3.23 -8.51 5.90
CA PHE A 11 2.51 -8.34 7.16
C PHE A 11 3.31 -8.84 8.36
N TYR A 12 4.20 -9.83 8.16
CA TYR A 12 4.92 -10.52 9.23
C TYR A 12 6.39 -10.11 9.37
N VAL A 13 7.03 -9.66 8.28
CA VAL A 13 8.46 -9.26 8.29
C VAL A 13 8.60 -7.79 8.73
N PRO A 14 9.45 -7.50 9.73
CA PRO A 14 9.71 -6.12 10.14
C PRO A 14 10.40 -5.34 9.02
N LYS A 15 9.79 -4.22 8.59
CA LYS A 15 10.34 -3.32 7.57
C LYS A 15 10.79 -2.01 8.20
N ILE A 16 12.03 -1.61 7.89
CA ILE A 16 12.69 -0.42 8.43
C ILE A 16 11.95 0.88 8.04
N ASN A 17 11.34 0.91 6.85
CA ASN A 17 10.75 2.13 6.28
C ASN A 17 9.27 2.35 6.67
N TRP A 18 8.64 1.44 7.41
CA TRP A 18 7.20 1.48 7.66
C TRP A 18 6.88 1.71 9.14
N LYS A 19 6.37 2.90 9.44
CA LYS A 19 5.96 3.28 10.81
C LYS A 19 4.65 2.64 11.26
N LYS A 20 3.71 2.37 10.34
CA LYS A 20 2.41 1.74 10.63
C LYS A 20 2.28 0.44 9.84
N ARG A 21 1.97 -0.65 10.54
CA ARG A 21 1.68 -1.95 9.93
C ARG A 21 0.18 -2.12 9.83
N THR A 22 -0.34 -2.38 8.64
CA THR A 22 -1.68 -2.95 8.50
C THR A 22 -1.62 -4.37 9.04
N LYS A 23 -2.29 -4.63 10.15
CA LYS A 23 -2.51 -6.00 10.63
C LYS A 23 -3.67 -6.60 9.84
N PRO A 24 -3.64 -7.91 9.52
CA PRO A 24 -4.83 -8.58 9.01
C PRO A 24 -5.94 -8.45 10.06
N ALA A 25 -7.05 -7.81 9.68
CA ALA A 25 -8.23 -7.64 10.52
C ALA A 25 -9.42 -8.26 9.77
N GLY A 26 -9.68 -9.52 10.05
CA GLY A 26 -10.81 -10.30 9.50
C GLY A 26 -11.19 -11.39 10.49
N LEU A 27 -12.48 -11.73 10.55
CA LEU A 27 -13.06 -12.67 11.54
C LEU A 27 -12.40 -14.06 11.50
N ASP A 28 -11.98 -14.52 10.31
CA ASP A 28 -11.40 -15.86 10.10
C ASP A 28 -9.91 -15.84 9.69
N GLY A 29 -9.24 -14.70 9.85
CA GLY A 29 -7.90 -14.48 9.27
C GLY A 29 -7.90 -14.33 7.74
N GLN A 30 -9.05 -14.49 7.07
CA GLN A 30 -9.22 -14.11 5.66
C GLN A 30 -9.13 -12.59 5.53
N MET A 31 -8.15 -12.13 4.75
CA MET A 31 -7.93 -10.71 4.51
C MET A 31 -8.89 -10.20 3.43
N SER A 32 -9.46 -9.01 3.63
CA SER A 32 -10.10 -8.30 2.52
C SER A 32 -9.05 -7.92 1.46
N ALA A 33 -9.49 -7.66 0.24
CA ALA A 33 -8.59 -7.24 -0.85
C ALA A 33 -7.89 -5.90 -0.57
N GLU A 34 -8.40 -5.10 0.37
CA GLU A 34 -7.91 -3.75 0.64
C GLU A 34 -6.52 -3.70 1.30
N PRO A 35 -6.24 -4.43 2.41
CA PRO A 35 -4.87 -4.57 2.94
C PRO A 35 -3.87 -5.09 1.89
N TYR A 36 -4.26 -6.09 1.10
CA TYR A 36 -3.42 -6.62 0.02
C TYR A 36 -3.11 -5.57 -1.03
N ARG A 37 -4.12 -4.78 -1.43
CA ARG A 37 -3.96 -3.67 -2.37
C ARG A 37 -3.01 -2.60 -1.83
N LEU A 38 -3.14 -2.23 -0.55
CA LEU A 38 -2.25 -1.24 0.07
C LEU A 38 -0.81 -1.73 0.09
N VAL A 39 -0.57 -2.97 0.52
CA VAL A 39 0.78 -3.55 0.53
C VAL A 39 1.34 -3.68 -0.88
N ALA A 40 0.52 -4.06 -1.85
CA ALA A 40 0.91 -4.11 -3.26
C ALA A 40 1.39 -2.74 -3.77
N TYR A 41 0.67 -1.65 -3.46
CA TYR A 41 1.12 -0.30 -3.82
C TYR A 41 2.48 0.01 -3.21
N CYS A 42 2.62 -0.19 -1.90
CA CYS A 42 3.86 0.16 -1.24
C CYS A 42 5.04 -0.72 -1.68
N MET A 43 4.83 -2.01 -1.94
CA MET A 43 5.88 -2.91 -2.43
C MET A 43 6.44 -2.44 -3.78
N VAL A 44 5.55 -2.06 -4.71
CA VAL A 44 5.98 -1.50 -6.00
C VAL A 44 6.72 -0.18 -5.79
N THR A 45 6.20 0.70 -4.94
CA THR A 45 6.84 1.98 -4.64
C THR A 45 8.23 1.79 -4.03
N GLU A 46 8.38 0.88 -3.07
CA GLU A 46 9.69 0.53 -2.49
C GLU A 46 10.65 -0.02 -3.54
N TRP A 47 10.17 -0.90 -4.42
CA TRP A 47 10.99 -1.46 -5.49
C TRP A 47 11.46 -0.40 -6.48
N ALA A 48 10.56 0.49 -6.90
CA ALA A 48 10.88 1.59 -7.79
C ALA A 48 11.90 2.55 -7.18
N LEU A 49 11.84 2.76 -5.86
CA LEU A 49 12.70 3.70 -5.13
C LEU A 49 14.03 3.12 -4.64
N LYS A 50 14.27 1.81 -4.77
CA LYS A 50 15.56 1.14 -4.47
C LYS A 50 16.23 1.58 -3.16
N GLY A 51 15.46 1.79 -2.10
CA GLY A 51 15.99 2.16 -0.78
C GLY A 51 15.99 3.66 -0.47
N GLU A 52 15.44 4.52 -1.34
CA GLU A 52 15.10 5.88 -0.93
C GLU A 52 14.07 5.87 0.22
N LYS A 53 14.14 6.89 1.08
CA LYS A 53 13.23 7.01 2.22
C LYS A 53 11.83 7.35 1.72
N LEU A 54 10.88 6.49 2.05
CA LEU A 54 9.45 6.77 2.00
C LEU A 54 9.02 7.46 3.29
N GLY A 55 8.36 8.63 3.18
CA GLY A 55 7.99 9.40 4.37
C GLY A 55 7.36 10.75 4.08
N LYS A 56 7.20 11.55 5.14
CA LYS A 56 6.64 12.92 5.08
C LYS A 56 7.42 13.76 4.05
N GLY A 57 6.71 14.42 3.14
CA GLY A 57 7.29 15.21 2.03
C GLY A 57 7.84 14.39 0.85
N HIS A 58 8.04 13.08 1.02
CA HIS A 58 8.65 12.19 0.02
C HIS A 58 7.62 11.17 -0.46
N ARG A 59 6.54 11.67 -1.05
CA ARG A 59 5.49 10.83 -1.64
C ARG A 59 5.74 10.63 -3.12
N ARG A 60 5.54 9.40 -3.60
CA ARG A 60 5.71 9.02 -5.01
C ARG A 60 4.42 8.43 -5.53
N VAL A 61 4.01 8.91 -6.70
CA VAL A 61 2.82 8.42 -7.41
C VAL A 61 3.21 7.20 -8.24
N LEU A 62 2.37 6.17 -8.21
CA LEU A 62 2.54 5.00 -9.08
C LEU A 62 1.98 5.29 -10.48
N PRO A 63 2.58 4.77 -11.56
CA PRO A 63 2.00 4.84 -12.90
C PRO A 63 0.60 4.22 -12.95
N SER A 64 -0.30 4.78 -13.77
CA SER A 64 -1.69 4.32 -13.90
C SER A 64 -1.79 2.84 -14.25
N CYS A 65 -0.95 2.36 -15.17
CA CYS A 65 -0.94 0.96 -15.58
C CYS A 65 -0.65 -0.01 -14.42
N VAL A 66 0.17 0.40 -13.45
CA VAL A 66 0.46 -0.42 -12.27
C VAL A 66 -0.70 -0.36 -11.30
N VAL A 67 -1.31 0.81 -11.12
CA VAL A 67 -2.50 0.98 -10.30
C VAL A 67 -3.63 0.10 -10.81
N ASP A 68 -3.89 0.11 -12.12
CA ASP A 68 -4.95 -0.69 -12.75
C ASP A 68 -4.70 -2.19 -12.56
N LEU A 69 -3.46 -2.65 -12.80
CA LEU A 69 -3.09 -4.05 -12.58
C LEU A 69 -3.33 -4.49 -11.12
N ILE A 70 -2.96 -3.65 -10.17
CA ILE A 70 -3.15 -3.93 -8.73
C ILE A 70 -4.65 -3.95 -8.39
N ARG A 71 -5.45 -3.02 -8.94
CA ARG A 71 -6.90 -2.95 -8.70
C ARG A 71 -7.66 -4.11 -9.34
N THR A 72 -7.24 -4.58 -10.52
CA THR A 72 -7.80 -5.81 -11.11
C THR A 72 -7.53 -7.03 -10.25
N LYS A 73 -6.34 -7.10 -9.63
CA LYS A 73 -5.96 -8.23 -8.78
C LYS A 73 -6.58 -8.18 -7.38
N TYR A 74 -6.72 -6.99 -6.82
CA TYR A 74 -7.24 -6.74 -5.48
C TYR A 74 -8.37 -5.70 -5.53
N PRO A 75 -9.54 -6.07 -6.08
CA PRO A 75 -10.62 -5.12 -6.34
C PRO A 75 -11.23 -4.56 -5.06
N SER A 76 -11.77 -3.35 -5.15
CA SER A 76 -12.69 -2.83 -4.15
C SER A 76 -14.07 -3.44 -4.37
N PRO A 77 -14.80 -3.91 -3.33
CA PRO A 77 -16.13 -4.50 -3.48
C PRO A 77 -17.11 -3.60 -4.22
N ASN A 78 -16.99 -2.28 -4.01
CA ASN A 78 -17.86 -1.26 -4.61
C ASN A 78 -17.19 -0.51 -5.78
N GLY A 79 -16.00 -0.93 -6.22
CA GLY A 79 -15.21 -0.23 -7.24
C GLY A 79 -14.70 1.16 -6.81
N GLN A 80 -14.98 1.59 -5.58
CA GLN A 80 -14.51 2.87 -5.04
C GLN A 80 -13.12 2.70 -4.45
N TYR A 81 -12.19 3.55 -4.89
CA TYR A 81 -10.82 3.58 -4.42
C TYR A 81 -10.53 4.95 -3.81
N GLN A 82 -9.83 4.94 -2.68
CA GLN A 82 -9.33 6.17 -2.10
C GLN A 82 -8.16 6.68 -2.96
N TRP A 83 -8.30 7.92 -3.44
CA TRP A 83 -7.22 8.61 -4.14
C TRP A 83 -6.15 9.06 -3.15
N PHE A 84 -5.05 9.58 -3.69
CA PHE A 84 -3.98 10.14 -2.90
C PHE A 84 -4.52 11.17 -1.90
N LYS A 85 -4.41 10.87 -0.60
CA LYS A 85 -4.71 11.82 0.46
C LYS A 85 -3.45 12.57 0.84
N GLU A 86 -3.54 13.88 0.84
CA GLU A 86 -2.58 14.69 1.56
C GLU A 86 -2.64 14.32 3.05
N SER A 87 -1.53 14.39 3.79
CA SER A 87 -1.62 14.16 5.24
C SER A 87 -2.13 15.44 5.85
N GLU A 88 -3.12 15.35 6.73
CA GLU A 88 -3.65 16.48 7.51
C GLU A 88 -2.54 17.30 8.22
N GLU A 89 -1.40 16.70 8.55
CA GLU A 89 -0.23 17.43 9.10
C GLU A 89 0.47 18.40 8.12
N ALA A 90 0.13 18.40 6.83
CA ALA A 90 0.65 19.37 5.85
C ALA A 90 -0.15 20.69 5.87
N GLU A 91 -1.40 20.66 6.35
CA GLU A 91 -2.25 21.84 6.50
C GLU A 91 -1.92 22.65 7.76
N LEU A 92 -1.24 22.06 8.75
CA LEU A 92 -0.83 22.73 10.00
C LEU A 92 0.52 23.48 9.88
N LEU A 93 1.04 23.65 8.67
CA LEU A 93 2.29 24.39 8.39
C LEU A 93 2.08 25.54 7.39
N PHE A 94 0.84 26.02 7.26
CA PHE A 94 0.52 27.29 6.59
C PHE A 94 -0.27 28.19 7.54
#